data_AF-A0A4Q7N875-F1
#
_entry.id   AF-A0A4Q7N875-F1
#
_cell.length_a   1.000
_cell.length_b   1.000
_cell.length_c   1.000
_cell.angle_alpha   90.00
_cell.angle_beta   90.00
_cell.angle_gamma   90.00
#
_symmetry.space_group_name_H-M   'P 1'
#
loop_
_entity.id
_entity.type
_entity.pdbx_description
1 polymer ?
#
loop_
_entity_poly.entity_id
_entity_poly.type
_entity_poly.pdbx_seq_one_letter_code
_entity_poly.pdbx_strand_id
1 'polypeptide(L)'
;MSKPFISLCPEITRADALTLMDWLEDERVIRYLSDSRHVSRFIEQVVGRVQLPILTHLFNQGGRFFMAYDRHDVPVGFVRLVKTGPDCEIVLVIGNRDNWGRKLGASAIHEGMKLAFLDMRAEKLIAKVHPDNARSLKAFLRCGFLLENETPTIKSFAMTSERYLRLLRENAVGDSTDIYITEIDKARLSSLIALEEGPAVVDLEHEIERAIVVDPRQVGRNVVTMNSRALLHLGDQEVEVSLVYPQDADGSAGKLSVCSDFGAAILGYQEGDAIDWRISDRTRRICIEKVLYQPEAAGDFHL
;
A
#
# COMPACT_ATOMS: atom_id res chain seq x y z
N MET A 1 3.64 -21.21 -0.64
CA MET A 1 4.21 -20.15 0.21
C MET A 1 3.30 -18.94 0.12
N SER A 2 2.93 -18.30 1.23
CA SER A 2 2.13 -17.07 1.21
C SER A 2 2.89 -15.96 0.49
N LYS A 3 2.17 -15.08 -0.23
CA LYS A 3 2.77 -13.91 -0.87
C LYS A 3 3.48 -13.01 0.16
N PRO A 4 4.59 -12.37 -0.20
CA PRO A 4 5.19 -11.35 0.66
C PRO A 4 4.20 -10.19 0.85
N PHE A 5 3.98 -9.79 2.10
CA PHE A 5 3.12 -8.67 2.47
C PHE A 5 4.00 -7.61 3.12
N ILE A 6 3.80 -6.35 2.73
CA ILE A 6 4.38 -5.18 3.36
C ILE A 6 3.28 -4.15 3.50
N SER A 7 3.24 -3.47 4.64
CA SER A 7 2.47 -2.26 4.85
C SER A 7 3.40 -1.13 5.27
N LEU A 8 3.19 0.07 4.73
CA LEU A 8 3.97 1.27 5.06
C LEU A 8 3.19 2.14 6.07
N CYS A 9 3.70 2.26 7.29
CA CYS A 9 3.08 3.04 8.35
C CYS A 9 3.78 4.42 8.48
N PRO A 10 3.03 5.54 8.41
CA PRO A 10 3.60 6.88 8.54
C PRO A 10 3.87 7.30 10.00
N GLU A 11 3.23 6.66 10.98
CA GLU A 11 3.50 6.93 12.39
C GLU A 11 4.80 6.25 12.81
N ILE A 12 5.75 7.03 13.30
CA ILE A 12 7.05 6.52 13.73
C ILE A 12 7.12 6.59 15.24
N THR A 13 7.13 5.43 15.88
CA THR A 13 7.21 5.32 17.34
C THR A 13 8.67 5.38 17.81
N ARG A 14 8.85 5.54 19.12
CA ARG A 14 10.18 5.40 19.74
C ARG A 14 10.76 3.99 19.56
N ALA A 15 9.94 2.94 19.58
CA ALA A 15 10.40 1.57 19.36
C ALA A 15 10.90 1.37 17.92
N ASP A 16 10.26 2.03 16.95
CA ASP A 16 10.74 2.06 15.56
C ASP A 16 12.10 2.72 15.46
N ALA A 17 12.28 3.87 16.11
CA ALA A 17 13.57 4.57 16.12
C ALA A 17 14.70 3.70 16.69
N LEU A 18 14.46 2.94 17.76
CA LEU A 18 15.44 1.99 18.31
C LEU A 18 15.74 0.86 17.31
N THR A 19 14.72 0.29 16.70
CA THR A 19 14.88 -0.78 15.68
C THR A 19 15.69 -0.28 14.47
N LEU A 20 15.44 0.95 14.03
CA LEU A 20 16.20 1.59 12.95
C LEU A 20 17.66 1.79 13.33
N MET A 21 17.96 2.20 14.58
CA MET A 21 19.33 2.32 15.06
C MET A 21 20.06 0.97 14.95
N ASP A 22 19.46 -0.11 15.46
CA ASP A 22 20.04 -1.45 15.41
C ASP A 22 20.35 -1.90 13.97
N TRP A 23 19.46 -1.62 13.02
CA TRP A 23 19.70 -1.96 11.61
C TRP A 23 20.82 -1.12 10.98
N LEU A 24 20.95 0.15 11.38
CA LEU A 24 21.94 1.06 10.82
C LEU A 24 23.36 0.85 11.39
N GLU A 25 23.52 0.08 12.47
CA GLU A 25 24.82 -0.40 12.95
C GLU A 25 25.44 -1.47 12.03
N ASP A 26 24.62 -2.15 11.22
CA ASP A 26 25.07 -3.20 10.33
C ASP A 26 25.68 -2.63 9.04
N GLU A 27 27.01 -2.75 8.89
CA GLU A 27 27.74 -2.30 7.71
C GLU A 27 27.17 -2.82 6.39
N ARG A 28 26.56 -4.02 6.37
CA ARG A 28 25.98 -4.59 5.14
C ARG A 28 24.67 -3.93 4.77
N VAL A 29 23.90 -3.44 5.75
CA VAL A 29 22.64 -2.71 5.54
C VAL A 29 22.96 -1.31 5.01
N ILE A 30 23.93 -0.63 5.61
CA ILE A 30 24.28 0.75 5.24
C ILE A 30 25.27 0.86 4.07
N ARG A 31 25.88 -0.24 3.61
CA ARG A 31 26.93 -0.26 2.58
C ARG A 31 26.63 0.60 1.36
N TYR A 32 25.36 0.63 0.93
CA TYR A 32 24.91 1.33 -0.27
C TYR A 32 23.93 2.48 0.02
N LEU A 33 23.78 2.85 1.29
CA LEU A 33 22.89 3.94 1.69
C LEU A 33 23.67 5.26 1.69
N SER A 34 23.22 6.19 0.85
CA SER A 34 23.67 7.58 0.90
C SER A 34 23.36 8.18 2.28
N ASP A 35 24.30 8.89 2.89
CA ASP A 35 24.15 9.62 4.16
C ASP A 35 23.88 8.80 5.45
N SER A 36 24.14 7.49 5.45
CA SER A 36 23.89 6.58 6.59
C SER A 36 24.45 7.03 7.94
N ARG A 37 25.68 7.56 7.96
CA ARG A 37 26.34 8.04 9.20
C ARG A 37 25.66 9.26 9.82
N HIS A 38 24.97 10.07 9.02
CA HIS A 38 24.22 11.22 9.52
C HIS A 38 22.86 10.80 10.08
N VAL A 39 22.22 9.81 9.45
CA VAL A 39 20.90 9.29 9.87
C VAL A 39 20.99 8.59 11.22
N SER A 40 21.94 7.67 11.44
CA SER A 40 22.07 6.96 12.72
C SER A 40 22.34 7.93 13.89
N ARG A 41 23.27 8.89 13.73
CA ARG A 41 23.54 9.92 14.74
C ARG A 41 22.34 10.82 15.01
N PHE A 42 21.56 11.16 13.99
CA PHE A 42 20.35 11.95 14.17
C PHE A 42 19.33 11.20 15.03
N ILE A 43 19.08 9.91 14.73
CA ILE A 43 18.15 9.08 15.49
C ILE A 43 18.63 8.93 16.94
N GLU A 44 19.91 8.64 17.17
CA GLU A 44 20.52 8.59 18.51
C GLU A 44 20.27 9.88 19.31
N GLN A 45 20.50 11.04 18.70
CA GLN A 45 20.30 12.33 19.34
C GLN A 45 18.82 12.58 19.66
N VAL A 46 17.91 12.20 18.75
CA VAL A 46 16.46 12.33 18.94
C VAL A 46 16.00 11.45 20.10
N VAL A 47 16.35 10.16 20.08
CA VAL A 47 15.97 9.19 21.10
C VAL A 47 16.58 9.59 22.45
N GLY A 48 17.82 10.05 22.50
CA GLY A 48 18.50 10.44 23.74
C GLY A 48 17.98 11.73 24.37
N ARG A 49 17.43 12.67 23.57
CA ARG A 49 17.00 14.01 24.06
C ARG A 49 15.50 14.14 24.26
N VAL A 50 14.69 13.38 23.53
CA VAL A 50 13.24 13.54 23.47
C VAL A 50 12.58 12.30 24.06
N GLN A 51 11.73 12.46 25.07
CA GLN A 51 10.96 11.35 25.69
C GLN A 51 9.54 11.21 25.12
N LEU A 52 9.31 11.67 23.89
CA LEU A 52 8.02 11.52 23.24
C LEU A 52 7.83 10.07 22.75
N PRO A 53 6.61 9.51 22.86
CA PRO A 53 6.31 8.17 22.37
C PRO A 53 6.27 8.11 20.84
N ILE A 54 5.81 9.19 20.20
CA ILE A 54 5.69 9.33 18.75
C ILE A 54 6.69 10.38 18.26
N LEU A 55 7.47 10.02 17.24
CA LEU A 55 8.59 10.79 16.70
C LEU A 55 8.42 11.19 15.23
N THR A 56 7.24 10.94 14.63
CA THR A 56 6.93 11.15 13.21
C THR A 56 7.43 12.48 12.63
N HIS A 57 7.19 13.60 13.32
CA HIS A 57 7.60 14.92 12.84
C HIS A 57 9.12 15.05 12.63
N LEU A 58 9.92 14.34 13.42
CA LEU A 58 11.39 14.38 13.34
C LEU A 58 11.91 13.61 12.13
N PHE A 59 11.21 12.57 11.70
CA PHE A 59 11.56 11.77 10.53
C PHE A 59 11.06 12.39 9.21
N ASN A 60 9.99 13.20 9.26
CA ASN A 60 9.38 13.82 8.08
C ASN A 60 10.05 15.14 7.65
N GLN A 61 11.29 15.41 8.06
CA GLN A 61 12.02 16.61 7.66
C GLN A 61 12.51 16.47 6.20
N GLY A 62 11.84 17.18 5.29
CA GLY A 62 12.19 17.20 3.86
C GLY A 62 11.73 15.94 3.10
N GLY A 63 10.68 15.26 3.58
CA GLY A 63 10.09 14.09 2.93
C GLY A 63 9.12 13.36 3.86
N ARG A 64 8.44 12.34 3.35
CA ARG A 64 7.60 11.46 4.16
C ARG A 64 8.36 10.16 4.44
N PHE A 65 8.43 9.79 5.70
CA PHE A 65 9.09 8.57 6.16
C PHE A 65 8.02 7.57 6.60
N PHE A 66 8.24 6.31 6.26
CA PHE A 66 7.34 5.22 6.56
C PHE A 66 8.13 4.03 7.11
N MET A 67 7.66 3.47 8.21
CA MET A 67 8.16 2.20 8.71
C MET A 67 7.45 1.07 7.95
N ALA A 68 8.21 0.08 7.48
CA ALA A 68 7.69 -1.06 6.75
C ALA A 68 7.49 -2.24 7.69
N TYR A 69 6.27 -2.76 7.74
CA TYR A 69 5.85 -3.88 8.57
C TYR A 69 5.47 -5.08 7.72
N ASP A 70 5.72 -6.29 8.20
CA ASP A 70 5.21 -7.52 7.59
C ASP A 70 3.80 -7.88 8.10
N ARG A 71 3.27 -9.02 7.65
CA ARG A 71 1.92 -9.50 8.01
C ARG A 71 1.71 -9.79 9.50
N HIS A 72 2.80 -9.90 10.27
CA HIS A 72 2.79 -10.17 11.70
C HIS A 72 3.04 -8.89 12.51
N ASP A 73 2.95 -7.72 11.88
CA ASP A 73 3.26 -6.42 12.48
C ASP A 73 4.70 -6.34 13.00
N VAL A 74 5.62 -7.11 12.41
CA VAL A 74 7.05 -7.02 12.71
C VAL A 74 7.68 -5.96 11.80
N PRO A 75 8.42 -4.98 12.34
CA PRO A 75 9.16 -4.03 11.51
C PRO A 75 10.26 -4.77 10.74
N VAL A 76 10.32 -4.54 9.43
CA VAL A 76 11.27 -5.22 8.53
C VAL A 76 12.13 -4.25 7.70
N GLY A 77 11.76 -2.98 7.62
CA GLY A 77 12.48 -1.98 6.87
C GLY A 77 11.85 -0.60 6.98
N PHE A 78 12.27 0.30 6.11
CA PHE A 78 11.62 1.60 5.95
C PHE A 78 11.62 2.04 4.49
N VAL A 79 10.71 2.96 4.17
CA VAL A 79 10.64 3.68 2.91
C VAL A 79 10.56 5.17 3.20
N ARG A 80 11.30 5.98 2.45
CA ARG A 80 11.25 7.43 2.49
C ARG A 80 10.95 7.95 1.09
N LEU A 81 9.98 8.85 1.00
CA LEU A 81 9.56 9.51 -0.22
C LEU A 81 9.86 11.01 -0.12
N VAL A 82 10.62 11.54 -1.08
CA VAL A 82 11.03 12.94 -1.11
C VAL A 82 10.53 13.58 -2.40
N LYS A 83 9.46 14.37 -2.32
CA LYS A 83 8.87 15.04 -3.48
C LYS A 83 9.51 16.41 -3.71
N THR A 84 9.96 16.66 -4.93
CA THR A 84 10.51 17.94 -5.40
C THR A 84 9.84 18.31 -6.73
N GLY A 85 8.91 19.27 -6.70
CA GLY A 85 8.09 19.59 -7.88
C GLY A 85 7.22 18.39 -8.29
N PRO A 86 7.20 17.99 -9.58
CA PRO A 86 6.44 16.83 -10.05
C PRO A 86 7.13 15.49 -9.76
N ASP A 87 8.44 15.51 -9.44
CA ASP A 87 9.24 14.31 -9.24
C ASP A 87 9.26 13.90 -7.76
N CYS A 88 9.31 12.60 -7.50
CA CYS A 88 9.47 12.03 -6.18
C CYS A 88 10.66 11.07 -6.17
N GLU A 89 11.51 11.13 -5.15
CA GLU A 89 12.61 10.19 -4.94
C GLU A 89 12.22 9.17 -3.87
N ILE A 90 12.43 7.89 -4.16
CA ILE A 90 12.23 6.78 -3.21
C ILE A 90 13.56 6.27 -2.67
N VAL A 91 13.66 6.21 -1.35
CA VAL A 91 14.75 5.56 -0.62
C VAL A 91 14.14 4.43 0.21
N LEU A 92 14.71 3.23 0.15
CA LEU A 92 14.21 2.10 0.92
C LEU A 92 15.35 1.23 1.47
N VAL A 93 15.09 0.64 2.63
CA VAL A 93 15.99 -0.29 3.29
C VAL A 93 15.17 -1.44 3.84
N ILE A 94 15.63 -2.67 3.60
CA ILE A 94 15.17 -3.85 4.34
C ILE A 94 16.26 -4.15 5.36
N GLY A 95 15.94 -3.97 6.64
CA GLY A 95 16.90 -4.01 7.74
C GLY A 95 17.42 -5.41 7.99
N ASN A 96 16.65 -6.23 8.71
CA ASN A 96 17.07 -7.58 9.11
C ASN A 96 17.50 -8.42 7.87
N ARG A 97 18.72 -8.94 7.91
CA ARG A 97 19.33 -9.76 6.85
C ARG A 97 18.55 -11.04 6.55
N ASP A 98 17.92 -11.63 7.54
CA ASP A 98 17.15 -12.88 7.39
C ASP A 98 15.90 -12.66 6.52
N ASN A 99 15.49 -11.41 6.36
CA ASN A 99 14.39 -11.01 5.50
C ASN A 99 14.80 -10.83 4.03
N TRP A 100 16.09 -10.89 3.72
CA TRP A 100 16.58 -10.69 2.36
C TRP A 100 16.28 -11.91 1.47
N GLY A 101 15.90 -11.65 0.22
CA GLY A 101 15.50 -12.71 -0.73
C GLY A 101 14.04 -13.17 -0.60
N ARG A 102 13.32 -12.73 0.45
CA ARG A 102 11.89 -13.01 0.65
C ARG A 102 10.96 -12.09 -0.17
N LYS A 103 11.49 -11.40 -1.19
CA LYS A 103 10.78 -10.43 -2.05
C LYS A 103 10.17 -9.19 -1.32
N LEU A 104 10.44 -8.98 -0.03
CA LEU A 104 9.93 -7.84 0.73
C LEU A 104 10.32 -6.47 0.15
N GLY A 105 11.52 -6.35 -0.41
CA GLY A 105 11.94 -5.12 -1.10
C GLY A 105 11.07 -4.78 -2.30
N ALA A 106 10.59 -5.78 -3.06
CA ALA A 106 9.67 -5.54 -4.17
C ALA A 106 8.30 -5.09 -3.66
N SER A 107 7.76 -5.75 -2.61
CA SER A 107 6.51 -5.33 -1.96
C SER A 107 6.59 -3.88 -1.43
N ALA A 108 7.71 -3.51 -0.80
CA ALA A 108 7.94 -2.14 -0.33
C ALA A 108 8.02 -1.12 -1.48
N ILE A 109 8.57 -1.49 -2.63
CA ILE A 109 8.57 -0.64 -3.84
C ILE A 109 7.13 -0.45 -4.36
N HIS A 110 6.31 -1.51 -4.40
CA HIS A 110 4.91 -1.41 -4.83
C HIS A 110 4.09 -0.48 -3.92
N GLU A 111 4.20 -0.65 -2.60
CA GLU A 111 3.56 0.26 -1.64
C GLU A 111 4.08 1.69 -1.76
N GLY A 112 5.39 1.87 -1.98
CA GLY A 112 5.99 3.17 -2.21
C GLY A 112 5.49 3.85 -3.50
N MET A 113 5.29 3.09 -4.58
CA MET A 113 4.68 3.59 -5.82
C MET A 113 3.24 4.04 -5.60
N LYS A 114 2.44 3.24 -4.88
CA LYS A 114 1.06 3.58 -4.52
C LYS A 114 1.00 4.94 -3.83
N LEU A 115 1.79 5.14 -2.79
CA LEU A 115 1.86 6.42 -2.08
C LEU A 115 2.41 7.56 -2.95
N ALA A 116 3.46 7.31 -3.75
CA ALA A 116 4.04 8.37 -4.58
C ALA A 116 3.06 8.87 -5.65
N PHE A 117 2.33 7.98 -6.31
CA PHE A 117 1.48 8.32 -7.46
C PHE A 117 0.04 8.66 -7.07
N LEU A 118 -0.55 7.93 -6.13
CA LEU A 118 -1.97 8.09 -5.79
C LEU A 118 -2.19 9.04 -4.61
N ASP A 119 -1.30 9.02 -3.61
CA ASP A 119 -1.39 9.95 -2.47
C ASP A 119 -0.68 11.28 -2.78
N MET A 120 0.62 11.22 -3.11
CA MET A 120 1.44 12.42 -3.31
C MET A 120 1.29 13.05 -4.71
N ARG A 121 0.57 12.40 -5.63
CA ARG A 121 0.35 12.84 -7.01
C ARG A 121 1.64 13.23 -7.74
N ALA A 122 2.70 12.43 -7.62
CA ALA A 122 3.92 12.60 -8.39
C ALA A 122 3.69 12.20 -9.86
N GLU A 123 4.38 12.83 -10.80
CA GLU A 123 4.37 12.41 -12.20
C GLU A 123 5.42 11.33 -12.47
N LYS A 124 6.51 11.36 -11.70
CA LYS A 124 7.64 10.44 -11.82
C LYS A 124 8.23 10.08 -10.47
N LEU A 125 8.53 8.80 -10.27
CA LEU A 125 9.23 8.25 -9.11
C LEU A 125 10.63 7.80 -9.51
N ILE A 126 11.65 8.29 -8.81
CA ILE A 126 13.06 8.11 -9.11
C ILE A 126 13.71 7.28 -8.00
N ALA A 127 14.53 6.31 -8.37
CA ALA A 127 15.35 5.53 -7.46
C ALA A 127 16.82 5.60 -7.87
N LYS A 128 17.67 6.10 -6.97
CA LYS A 128 19.13 6.14 -7.17
C LYS A 128 19.77 4.97 -6.44
N VAL A 129 20.49 4.13 -7.16
CA VAL A 129 21.04 2.87 -6.64
C VAL A 129 22.52 2.75 -6.98
N HIS A 130 23.34 2.36 -6.01
CA HIS A 130 24.76 2.08 -6.26
C HIS A 130 24.93 0.93 -7.28
N PRO A 131 25.82 1.02 -8.28
CA PRO A 131 26.00 0.00 -9.32
C PRO A 131 26.28 -1.42 -8.80
N ASP A 132 26.97 -1.55 -7.67
CA ASP A 132 27.26 -2.85 -7.05
C ASP A 132 26.10 -3.45 -6.25
N ASN A 133 25.02 -2.71 -6.03
CA ASN A 133 23.85 -3.20 -5.29
C ASN A 133 22.92 -4.03 -6.18
N ALA A 134 23.41 -5.18 -6.63
CA ALA A 134 22.70 -6.08 -7.54
C ALA A 134 21.30 -6.48 -7.06
N ARG A 135 21.04 -6.47 -5.75
CA ARG A 135 19.73 -6.78 -5.18
C ARG A 135 18.72 -5.66 -5.43
N SER A 136 19.05 -4.42 -5.08
CA SER A 136 18.17 -3.28 -5.33
C SER A 136 17.97 -3.04 -6.82
N LEU A 137 19.02 -3.19 -7.64
CA LEU A 137 18.92 -3.09 -9.10
C LEU A 137 17.88 -4.08 -9.67
N LYS A 138 17.96 -5.35 -9.27
CA LYS A 138 16.99 -6.37 -9.69
C LYS A 138 15.59 -6.10 -9.15
N ALA A 139 15.45 -5.53 -7.96
CA ALA A 139 14.16 -5.22 -7.37
C ALA A 139 13.43 -4.13 -8.17
N PHE A 140 14.08 -2.98 -8.43
CA PHE A 140 13.48 -1.90 -9.21
C PHE A 140 13.12 -2.31 -10.64
N LEU A 141 14.03 -3.04 -11.32
CA LEU A 141 13.74 -3.57 -12.66
C LEU A 141 12.53 -4.52 -12.68
N ARG A 142 12.40 -5.40 -11.67
CA ARG A 142 11.24 -6.31 -11.55
C ARG A 142 9.94 -5.58 -11.24
N CYS A 143 10.00 -4.47 -10.52
CA CYS A 143 8.85 -3.60 -10.27
C CYS A 143 8.52 -2.69 -11.47
N GLY A 144 9.20 -2.86 -12.61
CA GLY A 144 8.89 -2.19 -13.87
C GLY A 144 9.58 -0.85 -14.09
N PHE A 145 10.48 -0.43 -13.20
CA PHE A 145 11.28 0.78 -13.39
C PHE A 145 12.24 0.61 -14.57
N LEU A 146 12.54 1.71 -15.25
CA LEU A 146 13.49 1.77 -16.35
C LEU A 146 14.76 2.51 -15.94
N LEU A 147 15.91 2.07 -16.45
CA LEU A 147 17.15 2.82 -16.29
C LEU A 147 17.08 4.10 -17.12
N GLU A 148 17.26 5.25 -16.47
CA GLU A 148 17.21 6.57 -17.12
C GLU A 148 18.62 7.13 -17.29
N ASN A 149 19.45 7.05 -16.25
CA ASN A 149 20.82 7.57 -16.24
C ASN A 149 21.76 6.63 -15.49
N GLU A 150 23.03 6.61 -15.89
CA GLU A 150 24.09 5.85 -15.22
C GLU A 150 25.38 6.65 -15.14
N THR A 151 25.98 6.66 -13.95
CA THR A 151 27.33 7.18 -13.67
C THR A 151 28.17 6.07 -13.03
N PRO A 152 29.49 6.24 -12.88
CA PRO A 152 30.33 5.25 -12.21
C PRO A 152 29.93 4.94 -10.76
N THR A 153 29.17 5.83 -10.10
CA THR A 153 28.80 5.71 -8.68
C THR A 153 27.31 5.50 -8.46
N ILE A 154 26.45 5.79 -9.44
CA ILE A 154 24.98 5.75 -9.30
C ILE A 154 24.32 5.30 -10.60
N LYS A 155 23.37 4.36 -10.50
CA LYS A 155 22.34 4.08 -11.53
C LYS A 155 21.01 4.70 -11.08
N SER A 156 20.43 5.53 -11.93
CA SER A 156 19.14 6.19 -11.69
C SER A 156 18.06 5.49 -12.49
N PHE A 157 17.03 5.02 -11.79
CA PHE A 157 15.86 4.37 -12.35
C PHE A 157 14.64 5.26 -12.20
N ALA A 158 13.73 5.22 -13.17
CA ALA A 158 12.50 6.00 -13.15
C ALA A 158 11.27 5.12 -13.43
N MET A 159 10.16 5.48 -12.80
CA MET A 159 8.80 5.02 -13.08
C MET A 159 7.93 6.26 -13.29
N THR A 160 7.13 6.31 -14.34
CA THR A 160 6.13 7.38 -14.54
C THR A 160 4.76 6.93 -14.04
N SER A 161 3.90 7.89 -13.69
CA SER A 161 2.51 7.61 -13.28
C SER A 161 1.75 6.84 -14.36
N GLU A 162 1.86 7.24 -15.62
CA GLU A 162 1.24 6.55 -16.77
C GLU A 162 1.68 5.07 -16.85
N ARG A 163 2.98 4.81 -16.71
CA ARG A 163 3.52 3.45 -16.76
C ARG A 163 3.05 2.63 -15.57
N TYR A 164 3.02 3.21 -14.37
CA TYR A 164 2.51 2.57 -13.16
C TYR A 164 1.04 2.17 -13.33
N LEU A 165 0.16 3.08 -13.75
CA LEU A 165 -1.27 2.80 -13.97
C LEU A 165 -1.49 1.72 -15.04
N ARG A 166 -0.72 1.76 -16.14
CA ARG A 166 -0.75 0.69 -17.15
C ARG A 166 -0.36 -0.67 -16.55
N LEU A 167 0.72 -0.72 -15.76
CA LEU A 167 1.17 -1.97 -15.14
C LEU A 167 0.15 -2.49 -14.12
N LEU A 168 -0.57 -1.63 -13.38
CA LEU A 168 -1.66 -2.08 -12.51
C LEU A 168 -2.75 -2.80 -13.30
N ARG A 169 -3.17 -2.23 -14.42
CA ARG A 169 -4.22 -2.79 -15.30
C ARG A 169 -3.76 -4.06 -16.00
N GLU A 170 -2.48 -4.16 -16.37
CA GLU A 170 -1.91 -5.36 -17.01
C GLU A 170 -1.70 -6.51 -16.02
N ASN A 171 -1.19 -6.21 -14.81
CA ASN A 171 -0.94 -7.23 -13.78
C ASN A 171 -2.22 -7.76 -13.14
N ALA A 172 -3.36 -7.07 -13.30
CA ALA A 172 -4.67 -7.57 -12.95
C ALA A 172 -4.98 -8.93 -13.59
N VAL A 173 -4.38 -9.25 -14.74
CA VAL A 173 -4.66 -10.46 -15.52
C VAL A 173 -3.77 -11.64 -15.10
N GLY A 174 -3.21 -11.64 -13.89
CA GLY A 174 -2.31 -12.72 -13.46
C GLY A 174 -1.96 -12.79 -11.98
N ASP A 175 -2.63 -12.01 -11.13
CA ASP A 175 -2.43 -12.06 -9.68
C ASP A 175 -3.54 -12.87 -8.98
N SER A 176 -3.23 -13.53 -7.87
CA SER A 176 -4.09 -14.60 -7.29
C SER A 176 -5.46 -14.17 -6.75
N THR A 177 -5.85 -12.90 -6.86
CA THR A 177 -7.16 -12.41 -6.40
C THR A 177 -7.60 -11.28 -7.31
N ASP A 178 -8.33 -11.67 -8.36
CA ASP A 178 -8.98 -10.75 -9.27
C ASP A 178 -10.06 -10.00 -8.49
N ILE A 179 -10.04 -8.67 -8.57
CA ILE A 179 -11.12 -7.84 -8.04
C ILE A 179 -11.96 -7.34 -9.20
N TYR A 180 -13.27 -7.37 -9.03
CA TYR A 180 -14.23 -7.02 -10.07
C TYR A 180 -14.99 -5.76 -9.69
N ILE A 181 -15.23 -4.89 -10.67
CA ILE A 181 -16.05 -3.70 -10.47
C ILE A 181 -16.98 -3.51 -11.66
N THR A 182 -18.21 -3.06 -11.41
CA THR A 182 -19.12 -2.75 -12.50
C THR A 182 -18.69 -1.44 -13.18
N GLU A 183 -19.02 -1.30 -14.47
CA GLU A 183 -18.78 -0.04 -15.21
C GLU A 183 -19.42 1.18 -14.52
N ILE A 184 -20.60 0.98 -13.93
CA ILE A 184 -21.37 2.04 -13.25
C ILE A 184 -20.67 2.45 -11.95
N ASP A 185 -20.31 1.48 -11.11
CA ASP A 185 -19.63 1.77 -9.84
C ASP A 185 -18.25 2.39 -10.07
N LYS A 186 -17.51 1.92 -11.08
CA LYS A 186 -16.22 2.52 -11.42
C LYS A 186 -16.36 4.00 -11.74
N ALA A 187 -17.33 4.39 -12.58
CA ALA A 187 -17.54 5.79 -12.93
C ALA A 187 -17.94 6.64 -11.71
N ARG A 188 -18.79 6.11 -10.83
CA ARG A 188 -19.23 6.78 -9.60
C ARG A 188 -18.09 6.94 -8.60
N LEU A 189 -17.35 5.86 -8.33
CA LEU A 189 -16.24 5.87 -7.37
C LEU A 189 -15.06 6.71 -7.87
N SER A 190 -14.77 6.74 -9.16
CA SER A 190 -13.77 7.67 -9.71
C SER A 190 -14.15 9.14 -9.46
N SER A 191 -15.43 9.48 -9.54
CA SER A 191 -15.92 10.83 -9.21
C SER A 191 -15.83 11.12 -7.70
N LEU A 192 -16.10 10.10 -6.88
CA LEU A 192 -16.00 10.20 -5.41
C LEU A 192 -14.56 10.42 -4.95
N ILE A 193 -13.61 9.63 -5.46
CA ILE A 193 -12.18 9.72 -5.11
C ILE A 193 -11.59 11.09 -5.46
N ALA A 194 -12.09 11.74 -6.51
CA ALA A 194 -11.66 13.09 -6.87
C ALA A 194 -12.05 14.16 -5.83
N LEU A 195 -12.97 13.85 -4.91
CA LEU A 195 -13.50 14.77 -3.89
C LEU A 195 -13.10 14.40 -2.46
N GLU A 196 -12.57 13.20 -2.25
CA GLU A 196 -12.21 12.67 -0.94
C GLU A 196 -10.68 12.56 -0.79
N GLU A 197 -10.18 12.67 0.44
CA GLU A 197 -8.76 12.52 0.75
C GLU A 197 -8.58 11.52 1.90
N GLY A 198 -7.44 10.83 1.92
CA GLY A 198 -7.03 9.98 3.04
C GLY A 198 -6.50 8.61 2.63
N PRO A 199 -5.93 7.84 3.58
CA PRO A 199 -5.30 6.55 3.30
C PRO A 199 -6.24 5.53 2.65
N ALA A 200 -7.47 5.40 3.18
CA ALA A 200 -8.47 4.49 2.63
C ALA A 200 -8.86 4.84 1.18
N VAL A 201 -8.87 6.13 0.82
CA VAL A 201 -9.18 6.59 -0.54
C VAL A 201 -8.04 6.23 -1.50
N VAL A 202 -6.79 6.35 -1.05
CA VAL A 202 -5.59 5.95 -1.83
C VAL A 202 -5.60 4.44 -2.11
N ASP A 203 -5.97 3.64 -1.11
CA ASP A 203 -6.10 2.20 -1.28
C ASP A 203 -7.29 1.84 -2.19
N LEU A 204 -8.44 2.51 -2.03
CA LEU A 204 -9.60 2.32 -2.89
C LEU A 204 -9.27 2.66 -4.35
N GLU A 205 -8.57 3.77 -4.61
CA GLU A 205 -8.12 4.15 -5.95
C GLU A 205 -7.19 3.10 -6.55
N HIS A 206 -6.26 2.56 -5.75
CA HIS A 206 -5.38 1.48 -6.18
C HIS A 206 -6.16 0.23 -6.61
N GLU A 207 -7.15 -0.18 -5.81
CA GLU A 207 -8.00 -1.33 -6.13
C GLU A 207 -8.84 -1.07 -7.40
N ILE A 208 -9.47 0.09 -7.54
CA ILE A 208 -10.27 0.43 -8.75
C ILE A 208 -9.42 0.48 -10.03
N GLU A 209 -8.18 0.96 -9.93
CA GLU A 209 -7.26 1.03 -11.07
C GLU A 209 -6.82 -0.35 -11.56
N ARG A 210 -6.65 -1.33 -10.66
CA ARG A 210 -6.31 -2.71 -11.02
C ARG A 210 -7.53 -3.61 -11.24
N ALA A 211 -8.74 -3.13 -11.01
CA ALA A 211 -9.93 -3.96 -11.09
C ALA A 211 -10.32 -4.35 -12.53
N ILE A 212 -10.83 -5.58 -12.66
CA ILE A 212 -11.46 -6.07 -13.89
C ILE A 212 -12.84 -5.43 -13.98
N VAL A 213 -13.00 -4.56 -14.99
CA VAL A 213 -14.27 -3.88 -15.22
C VAL A 213 -15.21 -4.80 -15.99
N VAL A 214 -16.43 -4.98 -15.48
CA VAL A 214 -17.45 -5.85 -16.06
C VAL A 214 -18.79 -5.12 -16.24
N ASP A 215 -19.59 -5.57 -17.20
CA ASP A 215 -20.98 -5.13 -17.30
C ASP A 215 -21.75 -5.57 -16.02
N PRO A 216 -22.61 -4.72 -15.44
CA PRO A 216 -23.41 -5.08 -14.25
C PRO A 216 -24.18 -6.40 -14.38
N ARG A 217 -24.57 -6.81 -15.59
CA ARG A 217 -25.28 -8.08 -15.85
C ARG A 217 -24.36 -9.29 -15.88
N GLN A 218 -23.05 -9.09 -15.92
CA GLN A 218 -22.02 -10.12 -16.03
C GLN A 218 -21.21 -10.30 -14.75
N VAL A 219 -21.36 -9.40 -13.76
CA VAL A 219 -20.68 -9.55 -12.47
C VAL A 219 -21.12 -10.83 -11.78
N GLY A 220 -20.16 -11.55 -11.18
CA GLY A 220 -20.43 -12.78 -10.46
C GLY A 220 -21.28 -12.53 -9.21
N ARG A 221 -22.24 -13.41 -8.91
CA ARG A 221 -23.16 -13.29 -7.76
C ARG A 221 -22.46 -13.35 -6.39
N ASN A 222 -21.21 -13.81 -6.39
CA ASN A 222 -20.34 -13.97 -5.22
C ASN A 222 -19.38 -12.78 -5.04
N VAL A 223 -19.47 -11.73 -5.86
CA VAL A 223 -18.62 -10.52 -5.78
C VAL A 223 -19.27 -9.49 -4.86
N VAL A 224 -18.49 -8.85 -3.99
CA VAL A 224 -18.94 -7.69 -3.22
C VAL A 224 -18.93 -6.45 -4.11
N THR A 225 -20.10 -6.05 -4.63
CA THR A 225 -20.29 -4.78 -5.37
C THR A 225 -20.77 -3.67 -4.43
N MET A 226 -20.92 -2.43 -4.93
CA MET A 226 -21.54 -1.38 -4.12
C MET A 226 -22.96 -1.77 -3.72
N ASN A 227 -23.38 -1.33 -2.54
CA ASN A 227 -24.67 -1.66 -1.92
C ASN A 227 -24.90 -3.16 -1.68
N SER A 228 -23.86 -4.00 -1.80
CA SER A 228 -23.89 -5.40 -1.37
C SER A 228 -23.90 -5.52 0.15
N ARG A 229 -24.45 -6.63 0.64
CA ARG A 229 -24.36 -7.06 2.03
C ARG A 229 -23.58 -8.35 2.11
N ALA A 230 -22.57 -8.39 2.96
CA ALA A 230 -21.67 -9.52 3.10
C ALA A 230 -21.48 -9.91 4.57
N LEU A 231 -21.28 -11.21 4.79
CA LEU A 231 -20.78 -11.77 6.03
C LEU A 231 -19.26 -11.83 5.93
N LEU A 232 -18.58 -11.15 6.84
CA LEU A 232 -17.13 -11.12 6.94
C LEU A 232 -16.68 -11.88 8.17
N HIS A 233 -15.53 -12.55 8.06
CA HIS A 233 -14.81 -13.10 9.19
C HIS A 233 -13.57 -12.25 9.49
N LEU A 234 -13.56 -11.59 10.64
CA LEU A 234 -12.50 -10.70 11.12
C LEU A 234 -11.76 -11.35 12.29
N GLY A 235 -10.71 -12.12 12.00
CA GLY A 235 -10.01 -12.88 13.04
C GLY A 235 -10.88 -14.04 13.55
N ASP A 236 -11.51 -13.88 14.73
CA ASP A 236 -12.41 -14.87 15.35
C ASP A 236 -13.87 -14.38 15.41
N GLN A 237 -14.19 -13.25 14.76
CA GLN A 237 -15.51 -12.62 14.82
C GLN A 237 -16.17 -12.58 13.45
N GLU A 238 -17.40 -13.08 13.38
CA GLU A 238 -18.28 -12.90 12.22
C GLU A 238 -19.03 -11.57 12.33
N VAL A 239 -19.03 -10.80 11.25
CA VAL A 239 -19.68 -9.49 11.17
C VAL A 239 -20.42 -9.36 9.84
N GLU A 240 -21.73 -9.10 9.92
CA GLU A 240 -22.53 -8.73 8.76
C GLU A 240 -22.37 -7.23 8.48
N VAL A 241 -22.03 -6.89 7.24
CA VAL A 241 -21.81 -5.50 6.82
C VAL A 241 -22.49 -5.22 5.48
N SER A 242 -22.91 -3.98 5.28
CA SER A 242 -23.35 -3.46 3.98
C SER A 242 -22.34 -2.46 3.46
N LEU A 243 -21.79 -2.69 2.27
CA LEU A 243 -20.85 -1.75 1.63
C LEU A 243 -21.66 -0.65 0.94
N VAL A 244 -21.51 0.60 1.34
CA VAL A 244 -22.32 1.72 0.86
C VAL A 244 -21.47 2.93 0.50
N TYR A 245 -22.06 3.89 -0.20
CA TYR A 245 -21.45 5.20 -0.44
C TYR A 245 -21.39 6.03 0.86
N PRO A 246 -20.48 7.02 0.97
CA PRO A 246 -20.27 7.77 2.21
C PRO A 246 -21.53 8.43 2.79
N GLN A 247 -22.43 8.93 1.95
CA GLN A 247 -23.67 9.58 2.40
C GLN A 247 -24.66 8.63 3.09
N ASP A 248 -24.54 7.32 2.87
CA ASP A 248 -25.43 6.29 3.40
C ASP A 248 -24.79 5.51 4.56
N ALA A 249 -23.57 5.87 4.95
CA ALA A 249 -22.80 5.19 5.97
C ALA A 249 -23.42 5.38 7.37
N ASP A 250 -23.55 4.27 8.10
CA ASP A 250 -24.08 4.22 9.45
C ASP A 250 -23.48 3.00 10.16
N GLY A 251 -22.43 3.25 10.95
CA GLY A 251 -21.74 2.20 11.69
C GLY A 251 -22.62 1.48 12.71
N SER A 252 -23.67 2.14 13.22
CA SER A 252 -24.61 1.51 14.17
C SER A 252 -25.53 0.50 13.50
N ALA A 253 -25.75 0.66 12.19
CA ALA A 253 -26.55 -0.23 11.35
C ALA A 253 -25.70 -1.19 10.50
N GLY A 254 -24.39 -1.29 10.75
CA GLY A 254 -23.48 -2.14 9.97
C GLY A 254 -23.24 -1.66 8.54
N LYS A 255 -23.55 -0.41 8.21
CA LYS A 255 -23.32 0.19 6.89
C LYS A 255 -21.95 0.84 6.83
N LEU A 256 -21.03 0.19 6.12
CA LEU A 256 -19.65 0.64 5.96
C LEU A 256 -19.52 1.50 4.70
N SER A 257 -18.97 2.71 4.88
CA SER A 257 -18.56 3.54 3.76
C SER A 257 -17.46 2.85 2.95
N VAL A 258 -17.55 2.87 1.62
CA VAL A 258 -16.48 2.44 0.71
C VAL A 258 -15.18 3.23 0.91
N CYS A 259 -15.24 4.46 1.44
CA CYS A 259 -14.07 5.27 1.79
C CYS A 259 -13.53 5.00 3.20
N SER A 260 -14.03 3.98 3.91
CA SER A 260 -13.46 3.53 5.19
C SER A 260 -12.43 2.42 4.97
N ASP A 261 -11.52 2.23 5.93
CA ASP A 261 -10.48 1.19 5.86
C ASP A 261 -11.06 -0.20 5.52
N PHE A 262 -12.18 -0.57 6.14
CA PHE A 262 -12.85 -1.85 5.86
C PHE A 262 -13.62 -1.84 4.53
N GLY A 263 -14.27 -0.74 4.17
CA GLY A 263 -15.06 -0.67 2.94
C GLY A 263 -14.18 -0.75 1.69
N ALA A 264 -13.06 -0.03 1.68
CA ALA A 264 -12.09 -0.08 0.59
C ALA A 264 -11.48 -1.48 0.44
N ALA A 265 -11.26 -2.19 1.55
CA ALA A 265 -10.63 -3.51 1.56
C ALA A 265 -11.49 -4.65 0.99
N ILE A 266 -12.83 -4.50 0.96
CA ILE A 266 -13.74 -5.58 0.56
C ILE A 266 -14.35 -5.40 -0.83
N LEU A 267 -14.31 -4.19 -1.40
CA LEU A 267 -14.90 -3.92 -2.71
C LEU A 267 -14.26 -4.81 -3.79
N GLY A 268 -15.11 -5.50 -4.55
CA GLY A 268 -14.72 -6.29 -5.71
C GLY A 268 -14.14 -7.68 -5.40
N TYR A 269 -13.93 -8.00 -4.11
CA TYR A 269 -13.52 -9.33 -3.67
C TYR A 269 -14.70 -10.31 -3.70
N GLN A 270 -14.37 -11.60 -3.72
CA GLN A 270 -15.32 -12.70 -3.86
C GLN A 270 -15.48 -13.51 -2.58
N GLU A 271 -16.61 -14.20 -2.44
CA GLU A 271 -16.78 -15.25 -1.43
C GLU A 271 -15.60 -16.23 -1.44
N GLY A 272 -15.02 -16.48 -0.27
CA GLY A 272 -13.84 -17.32 -0.06
C GLY A 272 -12.51 -16.58 -0.11
N ASP A 273 -12.48 -15.33 -0.58
CA ASP A 273 -11.26 -14.54 -0.57
C ASP A 273 -10.83 -14.16 0.85
N ALA A 274 -9.51 -14.06 1.02
CA ALA A 274 -8.90 -13.64 2.26
C ALA A 274 -7.85 -12.55 2.02
N ILE A 275 -8.04 -11.41 2.69
CA ILE A 275 -7.28 -10.19 2.50
C ILE A 275 -6.51 -9.87 3.78
N ASP A 276 -5.20 -9.71 3.69
CA ASP A 276 -4.41 -9.12 4.77
C ASP A 276 -4.46 -7.59 4.60
N TRP A 277 -5.05 -6.87 5.55
CA TRP A 277 -5.21 -5.41 5.48
C TRP A 277 -4.75 -4.74 6.78
N ARG A 278 -3.99 -3.64 6.69
CA ARG A 278 -3.55 -2.92 7.89
C ARG A 278 -4.58 -1.86 8.28
N ILE A 279 -5.12 -1.99 9.49
CA ILE A 279 -6.14 -1.09 10.06
C ILE A 279 -5.65 -0.62 11.43
N SER A 280 -5.59 0.68 11.66
CA SER A 280 -5.15 1.26 12.95
C SER A 280 -3.87 0.62 13.51
N ASP A 281 -2.84 0.52 12.66
CA ASP A 281 -1.54 -0.07 12.98
C ASP A 281 -1.50 -1.57 13.32
N ARG A 282 -2.53 -2.33 12.93
CA ARG A 282 -2.52 -3.79 13.00
C ARG A 282 -2.94 -4.42 11.71
N THR A 283 -2.21 -5.42 11.27
CA THR A 283 -2.61 -6.25 10.16
C THR A 283 -3.74 -7.17 10.60
N ARG A 284 -4.91 -7.04 9.98
CA ARG A 284 -6.04 -7.92 10.17
C ARG A 284 -6.28 -8.73 8.91
N ARG A 285 -6.63 -9.99 9.09
CA ARG A 285 -7.10 -10.84 8.01
C ARG A 285 -8.62 -10.75 7.92
N ILE A 286 -9.12 -10.32 6.77
CA ILE A 286 -10.53 -10.22 6.44
C ILE A 286 -10.85 -11.36 5.49
N CYS A 287 -11.79 -12.23 5.83
CA CYS A 287 -12.29 -13.23 4.90
C CYS A 287 -13.72 -12.87 4.47
N ILE A 288 -13.98 -12.89 3.17
CA ILE A 288 -15.34 -12.73 2.64
C ILE A 288 -16.01 -14.10 2.78
N GLU A 289 -16.79 -14.30 3.83
CA GLU A 289 -17.41 -15.60 4.07
C GLU A 289 -18.59 -15.83 3.13
N LYS A 290 -19.44 -14.81 2.96
CA LYS A 290 -20.62 -14.89 2.10
C LYS A 290 -21.10 -13.53 1.62
N VAL A 291 -21.59 -13.45 0.39
CA VAL A 291 -22.36 -12.31 -0.13
C VAL A 291 -23.84 -12.63 0.09
N LEU A 292 -24.44 -11.98 1.08
CA LEU A 292 -25.82 -12.18 1.51
C LEU A 292 -26.82 -11.49 0.58
N TYR A 293 -26.41 -10.38 -0.01
CA TYR A 293 -27.18 -9.62 -0.99
C TYR A 293 -26.22 -8.90 -1.94
N GLN A 294 -26.56 -8.90 -3.23
CA GLN A 294 -25.87 -8.15 -4.27
C GLN A 294 -26.93 -7.52 -5.19
N PRO A 295 -26.88 -6.20 -5.47
CA PRO A 295 -27.87 -5.54 -6.32
C PRO A 295 -28.03 -6.19 -7.70
N GLU A 296 -26.92 -6.50 -8.37
CA GLU A 296 -26.91 -7.08 -9.71
C GLU A 296 -27.54 -8.49 -9.73
N ALA A 297 -27.30 -9.28 -8.69
CA ALA A 297 -27.92 -10.59 -8.51
C ALA A 297 -29.44 -10.53 -8.26
N ALA A 298 -29.92 -9.39 -7.73
CA ALA A 298 -31.34 -9.09 -7.48
C ALA A 298 -32.04 -8.42 -8.68
N GLY A 299 -31.28 -7.97 -9.69
CA GLY A 299 -31.78 -7.27 -10.87
C GLY A 299 -31.73 -5.74 -10.77
N ASP A 300 -31.14 -5.20 -9.72
CA ASP A 300 -31.03 -3.76 -9.44
C ASP A 300 -29.74 -3.17 -10.04
N PHE A 301 -29.57 -3.28 -11.36
CA PHE A 301 -28.35 -2.90 -12.10
C PHE A 301 -27.99 -1.40 -12.08
N HIS A 302 -28.75 -0.56 -11.35
CA HIS A 302 -28.56 0.89 -11.30
C HIS A 302 -28.17 1.39 -9.91
N LEU A 303 -28.20 0.52 -8.90
CA LEU A 303 -27.77 0.86 -7.54
C LEU A 303 -26.26 1.00 -7.45
#